data_AF-A0A928JM67-F1
#
_entry.id   AF-A0A928JM67-F1
#
_cell.length_a   1.000
_cell.length_b   1.000
_cell.length_c   1.000
_cell.angle_alpha   90.00
_cell.angle_beta   90.00
_cell.angle_gamma   90.00
#
_symmetry.space_group_name_H-M   'P 1'
#
loop_
_entity.id
_entity.type
_entity.pdbx_description
1 polymer ?
#
loop_
_entity_poly.entity_id
_entity_poly.type
_entity_poly.pdbx_seq_one_letter_code
_entity_poly.pdbx_strand_id
1 'polypeptide(L)'
;MEVIKGGAEEAKARPGEKDQQLKRIEQMEKYLDDAKEAVKNVSSALEDFMEAQNKIIALEHYYEGGCWRKDFEDDEAGLLPSYLKRGVLTEDAIYDLLTDNDELLEIISMDQFEKLW
;
A
#
# COMPACT_ATOMS: atom_id res chain seq x y z
N MET A 1 -65.12 3.86 -11.91
CA MET A 1 -63.70 3.48 -11.74
C MET A 1 -62.89 4.70 -12.16
N GLU A 2 -62.69 5.64 -11.22
CA GLU A 2 -61.93 6.86 -11.47
C GLU A 2 -60.46 6.59 -11.22
N VAL A 3 -59.64 6.84 -12.23
CA VAL A 3 -58.19 6.77 -12.14
C VAL A 3 -57.72 8.05 -11.45
N ILE A 4 -57.47 7.98 -10.14
CA ILE A 4 -56.73 9.02 -9.42
C ILE A 4 -55.28 8.93 -9.90
N LYS A 5 -54.93 9.77 -10.88
CA LYS A 5 -53.54 10.14 -11.15
C LYS A 5 -53.08 11.02 -9.97
N GLY A 6 -52.62 10.37 -8.91
CA GLY A 6 -51.91 11.04 -7.82
C GLY A 6 -50.62 11.62 -8.38
N GLY A 7 -50.62 12.93 -8.60
CA GLY A 7 -49.44 13.68 -8.97
C GLY A 7 -48.37 13.50 -7.91
N ALA A 8 -47.27 12.83 -8.30
CA ALA A 8 -45.99 13.13 -7.70
C ALA A 8 -45.64 14.54 -8.18
N GLU A 9 -46.13 15.55 -7.45
CA GLU A 9 -45.55 16.88 -7.49
C GLU A 9 -44.07 16.71 -7.16
N GLU A 10 -43.23 16.75 -8.18
CA GLU A 10 -41.81 17.04 -8.01
C GLU A 10 -41.73 18.31 -7.18
N ALA A 11 -41.41 18.17 -5.89
CA ALA A 11 -41.16 19.31 -5.02
C ALA A 11 -40.01 20.11 -5.66
N LYS A 12 -40.38 21.17 -6.37
CA LYS A 12 -39.47 21.96 -7.20
C LYS A 12 -38.53 22.70 -6.26
N ALA A 13 -37.37 22.11 -5.98
CA ALA A 13 -36.35 22.68 -5.09
C ALA A 13 -36.13 24.16 -5.42
N ARG A 14 -36.07 25.00 -4.38
CA ARG A 14 -35.94 26.45 -4.55
C ARG A 14 -34.61 26.72 -5.28
N PRO A 15 -34.52 27.78 -6.11
CA PRO A 15 -33.32 28.05 -6.92
C PRO A 15 -32.00 27.96 -6.13
N GLY A 16 -31.94 28.47 -4.89
CA GLY A 16 -30.74 28.38 -4.04
C GLY A 16 -30.44 26.98 -3.46
N GLU A 17 -31.44 26.11 -3.31
CA GLU A 17 -31.23 24.71 -2.88
C GLU A 17 -30.60 23.88 -4.00
N LYS A 18 -30.94 24.17 -5.25
CA LYS A 18 -30.31 23.55 -6.43
C LYS A 18 -28.84 23.95 -6.56
N ASP A 19 -28.51 25.21 -6.32
CA ASP A 19 -27.11 25.68 -6.37
C ASP A 19 -26.25 25.05 -5.27
N GLN A 20 -26.80 24.89 -4.07
CA GLN A 20 -26.12 24.18 -2.98
C GLN A 20 -25.97 22.68 -3.28
N GLN A 21 -26.97 22.08 -3.93
CA GLN A 21 -26.90 20.69 -4.38
C GLN A 21 -25.80 20.48 -5.43
N LEU A 22 -25.71 21.36 -6.43
CA LEU A 22 -24.68 21.29 -7.47
C LEU A 22 -23.28 21.41 -6.87
N LYS A 23 -23.03 22.41 -6.02
CA LYS A 23 -21.73 22.58 -5.34
C LYS A 23 -21.33 21.37 -4.51
N ARG A 24 -22.28 20.76 -3.82
CA ARG A 24 -22.05 19.52 -3.06
C ARG A 24 -21.66 18.37 -3.97
N ILE A 25 -22.35 18.20 -5.10
CA ILE A 25 -22.05 17.13 -6.05
C ILE A 25 -20.65 17.34 -6.65
N GLU A 26 -20.34 18.54 -7.15
CA GLU A 26 -19.01 18.86 -7.69
C GLU A 26 -17.87 18.58 -6.69
N GLN A 27 -18.08 18.94 -5.43
CA GLN A 27 -17.09 18.67 -4.37
C GLN A 27 -16.91 17.18 -4.11
N MET A 28 -18.00 16.40 -4.11
CA MET A 28 -17.96 14.96 -3.89
C MET A 28 -17.38 14.21 -5.09
N GLU A 29 -17.63 14.66 -6.32
CA GLU A 29 -16.99 14.12 -7.52
C GLU A 29 -15.47 14.28 -7.43
N LYS A 30 -14.99 15.48 -7.05
CA LYS A 30 -13.56 15.70 -6.82
C LYS A 30 -13.00 14.75 -5.76
N TYR A 31 -13.69 14.60 -4.62
CA TYR A 31 -13.25 13.66 -3.58
C TYR A 31 -13.25 12.21 -4.04
N LEU A 32 -14.24 11.81 -4.84
CA LEU A 32 -14.33 10.47 -5.38
C LEU A 32 -13.16 10.17 -6.32
N ASP A 33 -12.83 11.11 -7.20
CA ASP A 33 -11.72 10.95 -8.13
C ASP A 33 -10.37 10.91 -7.40
N ASP A 34 -10.14 11.85 -6.48
CA ASP A 34 -8.93 11.87 -5.64
C ASP A 34 -8.77 10.55 -4.85
N ALA A 35 -9.86 10.05 -4.25
CA ALA A 35 -9.85 8.81 -3.49
C ALA A 35 -9.62 7.57 -4.36
N LYS A 36 -10.21 7.50 -5.56
CA LYS A 36 -9.99 6.40 -6.51
C LYS A 36 -8.53 6.32 -6.94
N GLU A 37 -7.91 7.46 -7.20
CA GLU A 37 -6.50 7.49 -7.57
C GLU A 37 -5.60 7.00 -6.43
N ALA A 38 -5.83 7.49 -5.21
CA ALA A 38 -5.08 7.06 -4.03
C ALA A 38 -5.20 5.55 -3.78
N VAL A 39 -6.43 5.00 -3.81
CA VAL A 39 -6.66 3.56 -3.63
C VAL A 39 -5.95 2.75 -4.71
N LYS A 40 -6.07 3.14 -5.98
CA LYS A 40 -5.40 2.45 -7.08
C LYS A 40 -3.88 2.40 -6.89
N ASN A 41 -3.28 3.51 -6.47
CA ASN A 41 -1.83 3.61 -6.28
C ASN A 41 -1.34 2.69 -5.14
N VAL A 42 -2.06 2.68 -4.02
CA VAL A 42 -1.72 1.79 -2.89
C VAL A 42 -1.94 0.32 -3.27
N SER A 43 -3.04 -0.02 -3.95
CA SER A 43 -3.29 -1.40 -4.38
C SER A 43 -2.18 -1.93 -5.30
N SER A 44 -1.75 -1.14 -6.29
CA SER A 44 -0.66 -1.54 -7.18
C SER A 44 0.66 -1.72 -6.43
N ALA A 45 0.99 -0.81 -5.50
CA ALA A 45 2.21 -0.94 -4.70
C ALA A 45 2.17 -2.14 -3.76
N LEU A 46 0.99 -2.46 -3.22
CA LEU A 46 0.78 -3.62 -2.35
C LEU A 46 0.90 -4.93 -3.13
N GLU A 47 0.41 -5.00 -4.36
CA GLU A 47 0.60 -6.15 -5.26
C GLU A 47 2.10 -6.40 -5.49
N ASP A 48 2.85 -5.37 -5.87
CA ASP A 48 4.31 -5.45 -6.08
C ASP A 48 5.04 -5.89 -4.78
N PHE A 49 4.64 -5.35 -3.63
CA PHE A 49 5.19 -5.70 -2.32
C PHE A 49 4.91 -7.16 -1.96
N MET A 50 3.68 -7.65 -2.21
CA MET A 50 3.30 -9.04 -1.98
C MET A 50 4.08 -10.00 -2.89
N GLU A 51 4.32 -9.64 -4.15
CA GLU A 51 5.17 -10.42 -5.05
C GLU A 51 6.64 -10.47 -4.59
N ALA A 52 7.11 -9.42 -3.91
CA ALA A 52 8.46 -9.36 -3.36
C ALA A 52 8.67 -10.22 -2.11
N GLN A 53 7.61 -10.59 -1.37
CA GLN A 53 7.73 -11.30 -0.09
C GLN A 53 8.54 -12.60 -0.18
N ASN A 54 8.35 -13.40 -1.24
CA ASN A 54 9.14 -14.62 -1.42
C ASN A 54 10.65 -14.35 -1.57
N LYS A 55 11.04 -13.19 -2.12
CA LYS A 55 12.44 -12.77 -2.24
C LYS A 55 12.97 -12.27 -0.90
N ILE A 56 12.14 -11.57 -0.11
CA ILE A 56 12.49 -11.09 1.22
C ILE A 56 12.73 -12.28 2.16
N ILE A 57 11.86 -13.29 2.15
CA ILE A 57 12.05 -14.55 2.90
C ILE A 57 13.34 -15.25 2.48
N ALA A 58 13.68 -15.26 1.19
CA ALA A 58 14.94 -15.84 0.74
C ALA A 58 16.17 -15.06 1.26
N LEU A 59 16.08 -13.73 1.38
CA LEU A 59 17.13 -12.89 1.95
C LEU A 59 17.26 -13.10 3.46
N GLU A 60 16.15 -13.20 4.18
CA GLU A 60 16.11 -13.56 5.61
C GLU A 60 16.80 -14.90 5.85
N HIS A 61 16.39 -15.95 5.15
CA HIS A 61 17.01 -17.27 5.25
C HIS A 61 18.51 -17.25 4.91
N TYR A 62 18.92 -16.45 3.93
CA TYR A 62 20.34 -16.29 3.59
C TYR A 62 21.13 -15.62 4.72
N TYR A 63 20.57 -14.55 5.28
CA TYR A 63 21.17 -13.76 6.36
C TYR A 63 21.31 -14.55 7.66
N GLU A 64 20.23 -15.21 8.09
CA GLU A 64 20.19 -15.97 9.35
C GLU A 64 20.76 -17.38 9.24
N GLY A 65 20.70 -17.98 8.05
CA GLY A 65 21.07 -19.39 7.80
C GLY A 65 22.57 -19.67 7.79
N GLY A 66 23.42 -18.69 8.13
CA GLY A 66 24.87 -18.83 8.22
C GLY A 66 25.64 -18.76 6.89
N CYS A 67 24.96 -18.92 5.74
CA CYS A 67 25.55 -18.70 4.41
C CYS A 67 26.10 -17.27 4.29
N TRP A 68 25.31 -16.27 4.69
CA TRP A 68 25.75 -14.87 4.69
C TRP A 68 27.04 -14.66 5.48
N ARG A 69 27.14 -15.24 6.68
CA ARG A 69 28.32 -15.09 7.54
C ARG A 69 29.57 -15.67 6.87
N LYS A 70 29.43 -16.81 6.21
CA LYS A 70 30.54 -17.42 5.47
C LYS A 70 30.94 -16.55 4.26
N ASP A 71 29.97 -16.10 3.48
CA ASP A 71 30.25 -15.31 2.28
C ASP A 71 30.88 -13.96 2.64
N PHE A 72 30.48 -13.37 3.77
CA PHE A 72 31.10 -12.19 4.37
C PHE A 72 32.56 -12.45 4.78
N GLU A 73 32.84 -13.54 5.50
CA GLU A 73 34.20 -13.94 5.89
C GLU A 73 35.10 -14.19 4.67
N ASP A 74 34.58 -14.81 3.62
CA ASP A 74 35.32 -15.06 2.37
C ASP A 74 35.61 -13.74 1.62
N ASP A 75 34.71 -12.76 1.67
CA ASP A 75 34.93 -11.43 1.09
C ASP A 75 36.03 -10.66 1.84
N GLU A 76 35.96 -10.64 3.17
CA GLU A 76 36.98 -10.02 4.05
C GLU A 76 38.35 -10.67 3.90
N ALA A 77 38.40 -11.99 3.62
CA ALA A 77 39.62 -12.72 3.33
C ALA A 77 40.16 -12.48 1.90
N GLY A 78 39.45 -11.69 1.06
CA GLY A 78 39.84 -11.40 -0.31
C GLY A 78 39.70 -12.59 -1.27
N LEU A 79 38.85 -13.56 -0.92
CA LEU A 79 38.65 -14.78 -1.72
C LEU A 79 37.63 -14.57 -2.86
N LEU A 80 36.85 -13.49 -2.79
CA LEU A 80 35.83 -13.18 -3.80
C LEU A 80 36.35 -12.26 -4.92
N PRO A 81 35.91 -12.44 -6.17
CA PRO A 81 36.35 -11.60 -7.29
C PRO A 81 36.04 -10.11 -7.08
N SER A 82 36.94 -9.22 -7.48
CA SER A 82 36.78 -7.78 -7.29
C SER A 82 35.56 -7.18 -8.01
N TYR A 83 35.11 -7.77 -9.11
CA TYR A 83 33.95 -7.31 -9.88
C TYR A 83 32.58 -7.68 -9.26
N LEU A 84 32.56 -8.49 -8.20
CA LEU A 84 31.31 -8.93 -7.57
C LEU A 84 30.58 -7.76 -6.88
N LYS A 85 29.27 -7.63 -7.10
CA LYS A 85 28.44 -6.68 -6.35
C LYS A 85 28.23 -7.24 -4.94
N ARG A 86 28.60 -6.47 -3.92
CA ARG A 86 28.63 -6.87 -2.51
C ARG A 86 27.53 -6.25 -1.65
N GLY A 87 26.45 -5.76 -2.26
CA GLY A 87 25.38 -5.09 -1.52
C GLY A 87 24.76 -5.98 -0.42
N VAL A 88 24.69 -7.29 -0.64
CA VAL A 88 24.19 -8.26 0.35
C VAL A 88 25.18 -8.58 1.46
N LEU A 89 26.45 -8.19 1.33
CA LEU A 89 27.52 -8.45 2.30
C LEU A 89 27.85 -7.21 3.14
N THR A 90 27.08 -6.13 3.02
CA THR A 90 27.15 -5.04 4.00
C THR A 90 26.45 -5.48 5.28
N GLU A 91 26.95 -5.04 6.43
CA GLU A 91 26.37 -5.35 7.75
C GLU A 91 24.88 -5.00 7.83
N ASP A 92 24.48 -3.84 7.30
CA ASP A 92 23.13 -3.30 7.54
C ASP A 92 22.11 -3.58 6.43
N ALA A 93 22.49 -3.77 5.16
CA ALA A 93 21.50 -3.69 4.07
C ALA A 93 20.37 -4.73 4.10
N ILE A 94 20.64 -5.97 4.53
CA ILE A 94 19.57 -6.97 4.69
C ILE A 94 18.79 -6.69 5.96
N TYR A 95 19.48 -6.31 7.05
CA TYR A 95 18.82 -5.98 8.32
C TYR A 95 17.84 -4.81 8.18
N ASP A 96 18.24 -3.73 7.53
CA ASP A 96 17.40 -2.55 7.26
C ASP A 96 16.17 -2.94 6.44
N LEU A 97 16.37 -3.76 5.38
CA LEU A 97 15.27 -4.23 4.55
C LEU A 97 14.27 -5.10 5.34
N LEU A 98 14.75 -6.01 6.19
CA LEU A 98 13.89 -6.86 7.02
C LEU A 98 13.13 -6.02 8.05
N THR A 99 13.79 -5.02 8.65
CA THR A 99 13.16 -4.08 9.59
C THR A 99 12.06 -3.27 8.90
N ASP A 100 12.35 -2.66 7.75
CA ASP A 100 11.36 -1.91 6.96
C ASP A 100 10.18 -2.81 6.54
N ASN A 101 10.46 -4.06 6.17
CA ASN A 101 9.43 -5.04 5.81
C ASN A 101 8.51 -5.36 7.00
N ASP A 102 9.08 -5.59 8.18
CA ASP A 102 8.32 -5.89 9.39
C ASP A 102 7.44 -4.71 9.82
N GLU A 103 7.96 -3.48 9.77
CA GLU A 103 7.19 -2.26 10.04
C GLU A 103 6.01 -2.10 9.06
N LEU A 104 6.24 -2.34 7.77
CA LEU A 104 5.19 -2.28 6.75
C LEU A 104 4.15 -3.39 6.94
N LEU A 105 4.58 -4.61 7.27
CA LEU A 105 3.66 -5.70 7.57
C LEU A 105 2.84 -5.41 8.83
N GLU A 106 3.41 -4.77 9.85
CA GLU A 106 2.66 -4.30 11.02
C GLU A 106 1.59 -3.29 10.58
N ILE A 107 1.95 -2.26 9.81
CA ILE A 107 1.01 -1.25 9.29
C ILE A 107 -0.13 -1.90 8.48
N ILE A 108 0.18 -2.89 7.63
CA ILE A 108 -0.82 -3.60 6.82
C ILE A 108 -1.68 -4.54 7.69
N SER A 109 -1.06 -5.20 8.69
CA SER A 109 -1.69 -6.14 9.61
C SER A 109 -2.53 -5.45 10.70
N MET A 110 -2.37 -4.14 10.90
CA MET A 110 -3.21 -3.30 11.77
C MET A 110 -4.69 -3.19 11.34
N ASP A 111 -5.20 -4.17 10.58
CA ASP A 111 -6.63 -4.43 10.36
C ASP A 111 -7.27 -5.28 11.47
N GLN A 112 -6.65 -5.37 12.66
CA GLN A 112 -7.30 -5.90 13.85
C GLN A 112 -7.28 -4.86 14.98
N PHE A 113 -8.46 -4.27 15.23
CA PHE A 113 -8.84 -3.43 16.39
C PHE A 113 -8.65 -1.90 16.30
N GLU A 114 -9.76 -1.19 16.56
CA GLU A 114 -9.81 0.12 17.26
C GLU A 114 -9.75 1.46 16.49
N LYS A 115 -10.22 1.57 15.23
CA LYS A 115 -10.45 2.94 14.71
C LYS A 115 -11.78 3.33 14.10
N LEU A 116 -12.81 2.48 13.99
CA LEU A 116 -14.06 2.96 13.36
C LEU A 116 -15.39 2.39 13.89
N TRP A 117 -15.44 1.76 15.08
CA TRP A 117 -16.63 1.66 15.98
C TRP A 117 -16.13 1.43 17.42
#